data_AF-A0AAU4KDR4-F1
#
_entry.id   AF-A0AAU4KDR4-F1
#
_cell.length_a   1.000
_cell.length_b   1.000
_cell.length_c   1.000
_cell.angle_alpha   90.00
_cell.angle_beta   90.00
_cell.angle_gamma   90.00
#
_symmetry.space_group_name_H-M   'P 1'
#
loop_
_entity.id
_entity.type
_entity.pdbx_description
1 polymer ?
#
loop_
_entity_poly.entity_id
_entity_poly.type
_entity_poly.pdbx_seq_one_letter_code
_entity_poly.pdbx_strand_id
1 'polypeptide(L)'
;MAAELFEGQYVWHPAADDRRLASVCTDIRAGRYLSAHEALKETRSDYGLRAHRSLVLASEAADSDLTERWLAEEQTPEAALMWARVAVLRALRAADAKDDRAEALERIALTACDRAAVMDRADPTPWVARLSMARLHDLRDPAPQGLLTQPLGPWRLFSHVLRLDPWNREGHHRFLAFFFTRYGGSVNAAWDVAAFLSQRAPASSPLRLLPLVALVESYNPTQLLVDRTWEQPQWRSTALAIYQNWLPEVTGYRFTPVLDLAYLAHALFMAQREFEARAVLMAMGPYACRMPWSVFGEPEEQLSRARRACGLPVPGAG
;
A
#
# COMPACT_ATOMS: atom_id res chain seq x y z
N MET A 1 -11.13 -17.88 15.88
CA MET A 1 -12.16 -17.19 16.66
C MET A 1 -11.82 -15.70 16.70
N ALA A 2 -12.25 -14.95 15.69
CA ALA A 2 -12.20 -13.48 15.66
C ALA A 2 -13.44 -12.96 14.91
N ALA A 3 -14.58 -13.60 15.16
CA ALA A 3 -15.90 -13.13 14.75
C ALA A 3 -16.60 -12.38 15.90
N GLU A 4 -15.81 -11.84 16.85
CA GLU A 4 -16.34 -11.08 17.96
C GLU A 4 -16.48 -9.61 17.53
N LEU A 5 -17.73 -9.32 17.18
CA LEU A 5 -18.47 -8.08 17.33
C LEU A 5 -17.94 -6.88 16.53
N PHE A 6 -18.49 -6.75 15.33
CA PHE A 6 -18.64 -5.45 14.69
C PHE A 6 -19.46 -4.54 15.63
N GLU A 7 -18.80 -3.61 16.33
CA GLU A 7 -19.38 -2.71 17.35
C GLU A 7 -20.25 -1.59 16.75
N GLY A 8 -20.71 -1.74 15.51
CA GLY A 8 -21.52 -0.73 14.83
C GLY A 8 -20.71 0.41 14.21
N GLN A 9 -19.38 0.31 14.12
CA GLN A 9 -18.50 1.28 13.46
C GLN A 9 -17.35 0.59 12.74
N TYR A 10 -16.87 1.21 11.65
CA TYR A 10 -15.64 0.78 10.98
C TYR A 10 -14.40 1.34 11.68
N VAL A 11 -13.33 0.53 11.71
CA VAL A 11 -12.02 0.95 12.22
C VAL A 11 -11.16 1.41 11.05
N TRP A 12 -10.98 2.73 10.91
CA TRP A 12 -10.18 3.37 9.85
C TRP A 12 -8.70 3.54 10.20
N HIS A 13 -8.20 2.79 11.19
CA HIS A 13 -6.83 2.92 11.66
C HIS A 13 -5.90 2.05 10.81
N PRO A 14 -4.81 2.60 10.24
CA PRO A 14 -3.96 1.87 9.30
C PRO A 14 -3.18 0.72 9.94
N ALA A 15 -3.07 0.65 11.27
CA ALA A 15 -2.51 -0.51 11.98
C ALA A 15 -3.41 -1.75 11.98
N ALA A 16 -4.68 -1.63 11.58
CA ALA A 16 -5.65 -2.72 11.64
C ALA A 16 -5.66 -3.44 13.01
N ASP A 17 -5.38 -4.74 13.03
CA ASP A 17 -5.28 -5.60 14.21
C ASP A 17 -3.87 -5.69 14.83
N ASP A 18 -2.87 -4.97 14.30
CA ASP A 18 -1.56 -4.85 14.95
C ASP A 18 -1.68 -3.94 16.19
N ARG A 19 -2.09 -4.56 17.31
CA ARG A 19 -2.29 -3.88 18.60
C ARG A 19 -1.00 -3.21 19.11
N ARG A 20 0.16 -3.80 18.83
CA ARG A 20 1.44 -3.21 19.21
C ARG A 20 1.66 -1.92 18.43
N LEU A 21 1.47 -1.94 17.11
CA LEU A 21 1.59 -0.75 16.29
C LEU A 21 0.60 0.34 16.72
N ALA A 22 -0.65 0.00 17.03
CA ALA A 22 -1.64 0.96 17.54
C ALA A 22 -1.20 1.63 18.87
N SER A 23 -0.62 0.85 19.79
CA SER A 23 -0.04 1.39 21.03
C SER A 23 1.13 2.34 20.74
N VAL A 24 2.04 1.94 19.84
CA VAL A 24 3.20 2.75 19.48
C VAL A 24 2.79 4.06 18.78
N CYS A 25 1.74 4.05 17.95
CA CYS A 25 1.19 5.28 17.37
C CYS A 25 0.74 6.28 18.43
N THR A 26 0.24 5.80 19.58
CA THR A 26 -0.13 6.66 20.70
C THR A 26 1.09 7.29 21.38
N ASP A 27 2.17 6.54 21.51
CA ASP A 27 3.45 7.05 22.03
C ASP A 27 4.10 8.08 21.10
N ILE A 28 4.11 7.80 19.79
CA ILE A 28 4.64 8.72 18.77
C ILE A 28 3.88 10.05 18.79
N ARG A 29 2.54 10.03 18.83
CA ARG A 29 1.73 11.25 18.96
C ARG A 29 2.00 12.02 20.25
N ALA A 30 2.44 11.33 21.30
CA ALA A 30 2.87 11.93 22.55
C ALA A 30 4.37 12.31 22.57
N GLY A 31 5.07 12.24 21.43
CA GLY A 31 6.48 12.65 21.29
C GLY A 31 7.50 11.65 21.86
N ARG A 32 7.11 10.39 22.09
CA ARG A 32 7.98 9.33 22.63
C ARG A 32 8.36 8.32 21.55
N TYR A 33 9.66 8.14 21.30
CA TYR A 33 10.14 7.25 20.23
C TYR A 33 10.59 5.86 20.70
N LEU A 34 10.80 5.63 22.00
CA LEU A 34 11.41 4.37 22.49
C LEU A 34 10.60 3.12 22.12
N SER A 35 9.27 3.18 22.20
CA SER A 35 8.42 2.06 21.80
C SER A 35 8.44 1.81 20.28
N ALA A 36 8.66 2.86 19.48
CA ALA A 36 8.88 2.73 18.04
C ALA A 36 10.23 2.10 17.70
N HIS A 37 11.30 2.44 18.45
CA HIS A 37 12.59 1.77 18.32
C HIS A 37 12.43 0.25 18.47
N GLU A 38 11.86 -0.22 19.58
CA GLU A 38 11.70 -1.64 19.84
C GLU A 38 10.74 -2.31 18.83
N ALA A 39 9.64 -1.64 18.47
CA ALA A 39 8.69 -2.18 17.50
C ALA A 39 9.27 -2.36 16.09
N LEU A 40 10.23 -1.52 15.68
CA LEU A 40 10.93 -1.64 14.40
C LEU A 40 12.12 -2.57 14.46
N LYS A 41 12.87 -2.58 15.57
CA LYS A 41 14.01 -3.49 15.77
C LYS A 41 13.62 -4.96 15.65
N GLU A 42 12.43 -5.33 16.13
CA GLU A 42 11.88 -6.69 16.00
C GLU A 42 11.56 -7.11 14.56
N THR A 43 11.43 -6.15 13.65
CA THR A 43 11.03 -6.41 12.25
C THR A 43 12.21 -6.57 11.29
N ARG A 44 13.45 -6.55 11.78
CA ARG A 44 14.66 -6.64 10.92
C ARG A 44 14.72 -7.88 10.02
N SER A 45 14.04 -8.96 10.40
CA SER A 45 13.95 -10.20 9.61
C SER A 45 12.63 -10.34 8.82
N ASP A 46 11.71 -9.38 8.96
CA ASP A 46 10.39 -9.38 8.31
C ASP A 46 10.18 -8.03 7.63
N TYR A 47 10.62 -7.94 6.37
CA TYR A 47 10.57 -6.70 5.59
C TYR A 47 9.14 -6.25 5.30
N GLY A 48 8.18 -7.17 5.20
CA GLY A 48 6.77 -6.84 5.03
C GLY A 48 6.22 -6.11 6.26
N LEU A 49 6.47 -6.66 7.44
CA LEU A 49 6.06 -6.05 8.71
C LEU A 49 6.82 -4.75 8.98
N ARG A 50 8.13 -4.69 8.67
CA ARG A 50 8.95 -3.48 8.79
C ARG A 50 8.43 -2.35 7.90
N ALA A 51 8.11 -2.67 6.65
CA ALA A 51 7.53 -1.73 5.71
C ALA A 51 6.19 -1.19 6.23
N HIS A 52 5.29 -2.07 6.68
CA HIS A 52 3.99 -1.70 7.24
C HIS A 52 4.12 -0.79 8.46
N ARG A 53 4.85 -1.22 9.50
CA ARG A 53 5.00 -0.44 10.74
C ARG A 53 5.67 0.90 10.50
N SER A 54 6.77 0.93 9.77
CA SER A 54 7.49 2.18 9.50
C SER A 54 6.65 3.18 8.70
N LEU A 55 5.83 2.71 7.75
CA LEU A 55 4.93 3.58 6.98
C LEU A 55 3.84 4.21 7.87
N VAL A 56 3.21 3.41 8.74
CA VAL A 56 2.17 3.90 9.67
C VAL A 56 2.78 4.89 10.67
N LEU A 57 3.88 4.53 11.31
CA LEU A 57 4.54 5.39 12.29
C LEU A 57 5.02 6.71 11.68
N ALA A 58 5.50 6.69 10.44
CA ALA A 58 5.91 7.91 9.76
C ALA A 58 4.73 8.84 9.48
N SER A 59 3.53 8.31 9.21
CA SER A 59 2.32 9.13 9.07
C SER A 59 1.96 9.86 10.36
N GLU A 60 2.14 9.21 11.51
CA GLU A 60 1.87 9.82 12.83
C GLU A 60 2.95 10.84 13.22
N ALA A 61 4.21 10.62 12.82
CA ALA A 61 5.33 11.50 13.15
C ALA A 61 5.49 12.69 12.17
N ALA A 62 4.86 12.65 11.01
CA ALA A 62 5.11 13.56 9.88
C ALA A 62 4.98 15.05 10.23
N ASP A 63 4.13 15.40 11.19
CA ASP A 63 3.82 16.78 11.56
C ASP A 63 4.57 17.23 12.84
N SER A 64 5.62 16.50 13.24
CA SER A 64 6.43 16.77 14.45
C SER A 64 7.94 16.71 14.17
N ASP A 65 8.79 17.21 15.07
CA ASP A 65 10.26 17.11 14.98
C ASP A 65 10.84 15.80 15.57
N LEU A 66 9.97 14.82 15.89
CA LEU A 66 10.32 13.65 16.68
C LEU A 66 11.44 12.82 16.06
N THR A 67 11.41 12.61 14.74
CA THR A 67 12.39 11.77 14.05
C THR A 67 13.76 12.43 13.94
N GLU A 68 13.80 13.74 13.85
CA GLU A 68 15.02 14.54 13.82
C GLU A 68 15.70 14.51 15.20
N ARG A 69 14.93 14.71 16.27
CA ARG A 69 15.43 14.59 17.65
C ARG A 69 15.91 13.18 17.94
N TRP A 70 15.12 12.16 17.58
CA TRP A 70 15.52 10.77 17.75
C TRP A 70 16.83 10.46 17.00
N LEU A 71 16.96 10.86 15.73
CA LEU A 71 18.19 10.62 14.97
C LEU A 71 19.40 11.38 15.52
N ALA A 72 19.19 12.56 16.13
CA ALA A 72 20.25 13.33 16.78
C ALA A 72 20.71 12.68 18.10
N GLU A 73 19.78 12.12 18.87
CA GLU A 73 20.06 11.41 20.12
C GLU A 73 20.68 10.03 19.87
N GLU A 74 20.15 9.27 18.89
CA GLU A 74 20.55 7.90 18.60
C GLU A 74 20.65 7.61 17.10
N GLN A 75 21.88 7.35 16.63
CA GLN A 75 22.14 7.00 15.24
C GLN A 75 22.00 5.50 14.98
N THR A 76 20.79 4.97 15.17
CA THR A 76 20.45 3.56 14.93
C THR A 76 19.80 3.35 13.55
N PRO A 77 19.82 2.13 12.97
CA PRO A 77 19.12 1.85 11.71
C PRO A 77 17.63 2.17 11.77
N GLU A 78 16.98 1.95 12.92
CA GLU A 78 15.57 2.28 13.16
C GLU A 78 15.32 3.79 13.10
N ALA A 79 16.15 4.59 13.76
CA ALA A 79 16.03 6.05 13.74
C ALA A 79 16.24 6.61 12.32
N ALA A 80 17.25 6.10 11.60
CA ALA A 80 17.53 6.52 10.24
C ALA A 80 16.40 6.12 9.27
N LEU A 81 15.83 4.92 9.40
CA LEU A 81 14.67 4.49 8.62
C LEU A 81 13.47 5.39 8.88
N MET A 82 13.18 5.70 10.15
CA MET A 82 12.05 6.56 10.51
C MET A 82 12.21 7.98 9.97
N TRP A 83 13.42 8.54 10.06
CA TRP A 83 13.74 9.82 9.42
C TRP A 83 13.52 9.77 7.90
N ALA A 84 14.02 8.74 7.23
CA ALA A 84 13.83 8.57 5.78
C ALA A 84 12.35 8.50 5.41
N ARG A 85 11.53 7.74 6.15
CA ARG A 85 10.09 7.63 5.90
C ARG A 85 9.36 8.95 6.08
N VAL A 86 9.64 9.67 7.17
CA VAL A 86 9.03 10.99 7.42
C VAL A 86 9.45 12.01 6.37
N ALA A 87 10.73 12.06 6.02
CA ALA A 87 11.24 12.97 5.00
C ALA A 87 10.60 12.70 3.62
N VAL A 88 10.50 11.42 3.21
CA VAL A 88 9.80 11.02 1.97
C VAL A 88 8.33 11.42 2.00
N LEU A 89 7.62 11.15 3.11
CA LEU A 89 6.21 11.52 3.22
C LEU A 89 6.00 13.03 3.13
N ARG A 90 6.87 13.83 3.75
CA ARG A 90 6.85 15.29 3.66
C ARG A 90 7.12 15.78 2.24
N ALA A 91 8.13 15.22 1.57
CA ALA A 91 8.45 15.56 0.18
C ALA A 91 7.27 15.28 -0.75
N LEU A 92 6.63 14.11 -0.61
CA LEU A 92 5.46 13.74 -1.39
C LEU A 92 4.26 14.65 -1.09
N ARG A 93 3.97 14.95 0.18
CA ARG A 93 2.89 15.89 0.57
C ARG A 93 3.13 17.29 -0.01
N ALA A 94 4.37 17.79 0.07
CA ALA A 94 4.75 19.09 -0.46
C ALA A 94 4.60 19.14 -2.00
N ALA A 95 5.04 18.10 -2.70
CA ALA A 95 4.89 17.99 -4.15
C ALA A 95 3.42 17.93 -4.57
N ASP A 96 2.60 17.10 -3.90
CA ASP A 96 1.17 16.98 -4.18
C ASP A 96 0.43 18.31 -3.92
N ALA A 97 0.88 19.09 -2.93
CA ALA A 97 0.37 20.43 -2.61
C ALA A 97 0.95 21.56 -3.47
N LYS A 98 1.93 21.27 -4.35
CA LYS A 98 2.69 22.27 -5.14
C LYS A 98 3.37 23.34 -4.26
N ASP A 99 3.90 22.94 -3.11
CA ASP A 99 4.67 23.82 -2.22
C ASP A 99 6.06 24.09 -2.81
N ASP A 100 6.51 25.36 -2.77
CA ASP A 100 7.84 25.78 -3.24
C ASP A 100 9.00 25.04 -2.56
N ARG A 101 8.76 24.46 -1.38
CA ARG A 101 9.76 23.67 -0.62
C ARG A 101 9.91 22.24 -1.13
N ALA A 102 9.08 21.77 -2.06
CA ALA A 102 9.04 20.37 -2.49
C ALA A 102 10.42 19.84 -2.92
N GLU A 103 11.14 20.59 -3.76
CA GLU A 103 12.48 20.19 -4.24
C GLU A 103 13.51 20.09 -3.09
N ALA A 104 13.46 21.02 -2.14
CA ALA A 104 14.36 21.02 -1.00
C ALA A 104 14.08 19.82 -0.07
N LEU A 105 12.80 19.54 0.21
CA LEU A 105 12.36 18.39 1.00
C LEU A 105 12.71 17.07 0.33
N GLU A 106 12.60 16.99 -0.99
CA GLU A 106 13.00 15.82 -1.77
C GLU A 106 14.51 15.54 -1.64
N ARG A 107 15.37 16.56 -1.77
CA ARG A 107 16.83 16.38 -1.56
C ARG A 107 17.15 15.85 -0.15
N ILE A 108 16.45 16.35 0.87
CA ILE A 108 16.57 15.86 2.24
C ILE A 108 16.15 14.39 2.32
N ALA A 109 15.01 14.04 1.73
CA ALA A 109 14.48 12.69 1.71
C ALA A 109 15.41 11.70 1.00
N LEU A 110 15.98 12.08 -0.15
CA LEU A 110 16.96 11.27 -0.86
C LEU A 110 18.20 10.98 0.01
N THR A 111 18.75 12.02 0.67
CA THR A 111 19.89 11.88 1.58
C THR A 111 19.55 10.98 2.77
N ALA A 112 18.33 11.10 3.31
CA ALA A 112 17.85 10.28 4.42
C ALA A 112 17.70 8.81 4.01
N CYS A 113 17.13 8.53 2.83
CA CYS A 113 17.04 7.18 2.26
C CYS A 113 18.42 6.57 2.06
N ASP A 114 19.38 7.32 1.53
CA ASP A 114 20.75 6.84 1.29
C ASP A 114 21.46 6.52 2.61
N ARG A 115 21.30 7.36 3.64
CA ARG A 115 21.81 7.09 4.99
C ARG A 115 21.20 5.81 5.58
N ALA A 116 19.88 5.67 5.53
CA ALA A 116 19.20 4.50 6.07
C ALA A 116 19.62 3.21 5.35
N ALA A 117 19.75 3.24 4.02
CA ALA A 117 20.23 2.12 3.21
C ALA A 117 21.67 1.70 3.52
N VAL A 118 22.55 2.63 3.90
CA VAL A 118 23.92 2.31 4.33
C VAL A 118 23.94 1.65 5.71
N MET A 119 23.04 2.06 6.61
CA MET A 119 22.97 1.57 7.99
C MET A 119 22.38 0.16 8.10
N ASP A 120 21.49 -0.22 7.19
CA ASP A 120 21.04 -1.60 7.01
C ASP A 120 20.96 -1.94 5.52
N ARG A 121 22.02 -2.56 5.00
CA ARG A 121 22.17 -2.83 3.56
C ARG A 121 21.26 -3.95 3.05
N ALA A 122 20.75 -4.79 3.95
CA ALA A 122 19.85 -5.88 3.57
C ALA A 122 18.40 -5.40 3.51
N ASP A 123 18.06 -4.33 4.23
CA ASP A 123 16.69 -3.80 4.31
C ASP A 123 16.26 -3.15 2.98
N PRO A 124 15.21 -3.66 2.31
CA PRO A 124 14.66 -3.03 1.10
C PRO A 124 13.88 -1.75 1.42
N THR A 125 13.50 -1.51 2.68
CA THR A 125 12.55 -0.47 3.07
C THR A 125 13.01 0.96 2.70
N PRO A 126 14.28 1.37 2.91
CA PRO A 126 14.76 2.68 2.47
C PRO A 126 14.70 2.86 0.95
N TRP A 127 14.98 1.80 0.18
CA TRP A 127 14.92 1.83 -1.28
C TRP A 127 13.49 1.91 -1.80
N VAL A 128 12.55 1.25 -1.14
CA VAL A 128 11.10 1.35 -1.42
C VAL A 128 10.57 2.76 -1.10
N ALA A 129 11.05 3.37 -0.01
CA ALA A 129 10.74 4.76 0.31
C ALA A 129 11.26 5.71 -0.78
N ARG A 130 12.51 5.52 -1.22
CA ARG A 130 13.10 6.25 -2.36
C ARG A 130 12.30 6.06 -3.65
N LEU A 131 11.88 4.81 -3.94
CA LEU A 131 11.08 4.47 -5.12
C LEU A 131 9.72 5.19 -5.14
N SER A 132 9.16 5.51 -3.98
CA SER A 132 7.91 6.26 -3.89
C SER A 132 8.02 7.68 -4.45
N MET A 133 9.21 8.28 -4.39
CA MET A 133 9.52 9.60 -4.97
C MET A 133 9.85 9.54 -6.46
N ALA A 134 10.01 8.35 -7.06
CA ALA A 134 10.30 8.22 -8.48
C ALA A 134 9.30 8.99 -9.37
N ARG A 135 8.04 9.09 -8.93
CA ARG A 135 6.97 9.83 -9.60
C ARG A 135 7.19 11.36 -9.68
N LEU A 136 8.15 11.89 -8.93
CA LEU A 136 8.54 13.30 -8.93
C LEU A 136 9.63 13.60 -9.99
N HIS A 137 10.16 12.56 -10.62
CA HIS A 137 11.27 12.63 -11.56
C HIS A 137 10.89 12.05 -12.92
N ASP A 138 11.52 12.54 -13.97
CA ASP A 138 11.46 11.92 -15.31
C ASP A 138 12.51 10.79 -15.40
N LEU A 139 12.28 9.69 -14.67
CA LEU A 139 13.15 8.51 -14.73
C LEU A 139 12.85 7.69 -15.97
N ARG A 140 13.86 7.52 -16.83
CA ARG A 140 13.72 6.94 -18.17
C ARG A 140 14.56 5.68 -18.38
N ASP A 141 14.68 4.83 -17.37
CA ASP A 141 15.33 3.54 -17.57
C ASP A 141 14.53 2.71 -18.59
N PRO A 142 15.20 1.96 -19.48
CA PRO A 142 14.50 1.08 -20.42
C PRO A 142 13.83 -0.08 -19.68
N ALA A 143 12.63 -0.44 -20.13
CA ALA A 143 11.91 -1.61 -19.64
C ALA A 143 12.65 -2.91 -19.96
N PRO A 144 12.51 -3.96 -19.13
CA PRO A 144 12.95 -5.30 -19.49
C PRO A 144 12.16 -5.84 -20.69
N GLN A 145 12.72 -6.86 -21.36
CA GLN A 145 12.02 -7.54 -22.45
C GLN A 145 10.75 -8.22 -21.94
N GLY A 146 9.71 -8.26 -22.80
CA GLY A 146 8.44 -8.95 -22.53
C GLY A 146 7.26 -8.03 -22.20
N LEU A 147 7.48 -6.73 -21.97
CA LEU A 147 6.41 -5.73 -21.88
C LEU A 147 5.99 -5.26 -23.28
N LEU A 148 4.68 -5.19 -23.52
CA LEU A 148 4.09 -4.80 -24.81
C LEU A 148 4.32 -3.31 -25.11
N THR A 149 4.20 -2.46 -24.11
CA THR A 149 4.32 -0.99 -24.23
C THR A 149 5.74 -0.48 -24.01
N GLN A 150 6.65 -1.34 -23.54
CA GLN A 150 8.04 -1.03 -23.21
C GLN A 150 8.20 0.30 -22.43
N PRO A 151 7.42 0.52 -21.34
CA PRO A 151 7.29 1.85 -20.77
C PRO A 151 8.58 2.22 -20.03
N LEU A 152 9.10 3.42 -20.29
CA LEU A 152 10.25 3.94 -19.55
C LEU A 152 9.85 4.21 -18.09
N GLY A 153 10.78 4.00 -17.15
CA GLY A 153 10.48 4.21 -15.74
C GLY A 153 11.65 3.92 -14.80
N PRO A 154 11.41 3.79 -13.50
CA PRO A 154 12.46 3.57 -12.49
C PRO A 154 12.92 2.09 -12.42
N TRP A 155 13.13 1.45 -13.57
CA TRP A 155 13.41 0.00 -13.65
C TRP A 155 14.69 -0.40 -12.94
N ARG A 156 15.75 0.43 -12.96
CA ARG A 156 17.00 0.11 -12.26
C ARG A 156 16.79 0.15 -10.74
N LEU A 157 16.09 1.15 -10.24
CA LEU A 157 15.77 1.28 -8.83
C LEU A 157 14.89 0.11 -8.35
N PHE A 158 13.85 -0.23 -9.13
CA PHE A 158 13.01 -1.37 -8.82
C PHE A 158 13.77 -2.70 -8.89
N SER A 159 14.67 -2.88 -9.86
CA SER A 159 15.52 -4.07 -9.93
C SER A 159 16.38 -4.25 -8.67
N HIS A 160 16.78 -3.15 -8.03
CA HIS A 160 17.54 -3.19 -6.78
C HIS A 160 16.67 -3.68 -5.62
N VAL A 161 15.45 -3.15 -5.49
CA VAL A 161 14.46 -3.62 -4.51
C VAL A 161 14.21 -5.13 -4.68
N LEU A 162 14.01 -5.60 -5.92
CA LEU A 162 13.77 -7.01 -6.19
C LEU A 162 14.96 -7.93 -5.86
N ARG A 163 16.20 -7.42 -5.84
CA ARG A 163 17.37 -8.20 -5.42
C ARG A 163 17.41 -8.39 -3.90
N LEU A 164 16.86 -7.45 -3.14
CA LEU A 164 16.79 -7.51 -1.68
C LEU A 164 15.58 -8.32 -1.22
N ASP A 165 14.42 -8.09 -1.83
CA ASP A 165 13.17 -8.77 -1.52
C ASP A 165 12.30 -8.89 -2.80
N PRO A 166 12.35 -10.04 -3.51
CA PRO A 166 11.68 -10.23 -4.79
C PRO A 166 10.16 -10.08 -4.74
N TRP A 167 9.55 -10.24 -3.57
CA TRP A 167 8.09 -10.19 -3.40
C TRP A 167 7.67 -9.02 -2.50
N ASN A 168 8.53 -7.99 -2.38
CA ASN A 168 8.27 -6.83 -1.53
C ASN A 168 6.97 -6.14 -1.93
N ARG A 169 5.94 -6.29 -1.11
CA ARG A 169 4.59 -5.82 -1.43
C ARG A 169 4.56 -4.31 -1.69
N GLU A 170 5.07 -3.51 -0.76
CA GLU A 170 5.07 -2.06 -0.92
C GLU A 170 5.85 -1.64 -2.17
N GLY A 171 7.05 -2.20 -2.40
CA GLY A 171 7.88 -1.91 -3.56
C GLY A 171 7.15 -2.08 -4.89
N HIS A 172 6.38 -3.16 -5.05
CA HIS A 172 5.59 -3.38 -6.27
C HIS A 172 4.48 -2.35 -6.46
N HIS A 173 3.76 -1.99 -5.39
CA HIS A 173 2.72 -0.97 -5.48
C HIS A 173 3.30 0.44 -5.76
N ARG A 174 4.44 0.79 -5.14
CA ARG A 174 5.13 2.07 -5.39
C ARG A 174 5.68 2.15 -6.82
N PHE A 175 6.24 1.05 -7.31
CA PHE A 175 6.68 0.94 -8.70
C PHE A 175 5.52 1.09 -9.68
N LEU A 176 4.43 0.34 -9.47
CA LEU A 176 3.25 0.43 -10.33
C LEU A 176 2.66 1.85 -10.34
N ALA A 177 2.64 2.53 -9.18
CA ALA A 177 2.11 3.88 -9.07
C ALA A 177 2.80 4.89 -9.98
N PHE A 178 4.10 4.71 -10.30
CA PHE A 178 4.81 5.57 -11.25
C PHE A 178 4.09 5.67 -12.61
N PHE A 179 3.43 4.60 -13.05
CA PHE A 179 2.78 4.54 -14.36
C PHE A 179 1.33 5.03 -14.36
N PHE A 180 0.78 5.45 -13.22
CA PHE A 180 -0.60 5.96 -13.15
C PHE A 180 -0.74 7.32 -13.83
N THR A 181 -1.90 7.55 -14.44
CA THR A 181 -2.22 8.77 -15.19
C THR A 181 -2.12 10.04 -14.35
N ARG A 182 -2.51 9.98 -13.07
CA ARG A 182 -2.38 11.12 -12.13
C ARG A 182 -0.94 11.57 -11.89
N TYR A 183 0.05 10.75 -12.23
CA TYR A 183 1.47 11.07 -12.13
C TYR A 183 2.14 11.19 -13.50
N GLY A 184 1.37 11.40 -14.58
CA GLY A 184 1.88 11.58 -15.93
C GLY A 184 2.14 10.27 -16.70
N GLY A 185 1.79 9.12 -16.13
CA GLY A 185 1.83 7.85 -16.83
C GLY A 185 0.64 7.63 -17.78
N SER A 186 0.47 6.40 -18.25
CA SER A 186 -0.64 6.04 -19.13
C SER A 186 -1.33 4.76 -18.68
N VAL A 187 -2.62 4.67 -18.97
CA VAL A 187 -3.45 3.48 -18.69
C VAL A 187 -2.79 2.23 -19.28
N ASN A 188 -2.40 2.27 -20.56
CA ASN A 188 -1.76 1.11 -21.24
C ASN A 188 -0.47 0.66 -20.55
N ALA A 189 0.40 1.61 -20.16
CA ALA A 189 1.64 1.28 -19.45
C ALA A 189 1.36 0.68 -18.07
N ALA A 190 0.43 1.27 -17.30
CA ALA A 190 0.05 0.76 -15.98
C ALA A 190 -0.50 -0.67 -16.06
N TRP A 191 -1.33 -0.95 -17.06
CA TRP A 191 -1.87 -2.30 -17.30
C TRP A 191 -0.81 -3.31 -17.67
N ASP A 192 0.04 -2.98 -18.64
CA ASP A 192 1.12 -3.86 -19.11
C ASP A 192 2.10 -4.18 -17.98
N VAL A 193 2.48 -3.17 -17.19
CA VAL A 193 3.33 -3.35 -16.00
C VAL A 193 2.62 -4.19 -14.92
N ALA A 194 1.36 -3.89 -14.59
CA ALA A 194 0.62 -4.64 -13.58
C ALA A 194 0.46 -6.13 -13.97
N ALA A 195 0.16 -6.40 -15.24
CA ALA A 195 0.06 -7.76 -15.77
C ALA A 195 1.43 -8.46 -15.73
N PHE A 196 2.49 -7.80 -16.18
CA PHE A 196 3.85 -8.32 -16.16
C PHE A 196 4.31 -8.72 -14.75
N LEU A 197 4.10 -7.85 -13.76
CA LEU A 197 4.49 -8.11 -12.38
C LEU A 197 3.63 -9.21 -11.72
N SER A 198 2.31 -9.13 -11.91
CA SER A 198 1.37 -10.11 -11.36
C SER A 198 1.64 -11.51 -11.87
N GLN A 199 1.89 -11.67 -13.18
CA GLN A 199 2.15 -12.97 -13.80
C GLN A 199 3.41 -13.66 -13.28
N ARG A 200 4.40 -12.89 -12.82
CA ARG A 200 5.66 -13.41 -12.28
C ARG A 200 5.56 -13.77 -10.80
N ALA A 201 4.58 -13.21 -10.08
CA ALA A 201 4.37 -13.51 -8.67
C ALA A 201 3.77 -14.92 -8.47
N PRO A 202 4.09 -15.59 -7.33
CA PRO A 202 3.42 -16.83 -6.94
C PRO A 202 1.89 -16.64 -6.92
N ALA A 203 1.14 -17.70 -7.27
CA ALA A 203 -0.33 -17.64 -7.30
C ALA A 203 -0.94 -17.27 -5.93
N SER A 204 -0.26 -17.65 -4.84
CA SER A 204 -0.62 -17.35 -3.46
C SER A 204 -0.12 -15.98 -2.97
N SER A 205 0.47 -15.15 -3.84
CA SER A 205 0.99 -13.84 -3.46
C SER A 205 -0.09 -12.74 -3.54
N PRO A 206 -0.10 -11.76 -2.62
CA PRO A 206 -0.96 -10.57 -2.74
C PRO A 206 -0.64 -9.75 -4.00
N LEU A 207 0.57 -9.89 -4.56
CA LEU A 207 0.97 -9.21 -5.80
C LEU A 207 0.11 -9.60 -7.01
N ARG A 208 -0.64 -10.70 -6.91
CA ARG A 208 -1.64 -11.08 -7.91
C ARG A 208 -2.76 -10.02 -8.05
N LEU A 209 -2.94 -9.15 -7.05
CA LEU A 209 -3.89 -8.03 -7.04
C LEU A 209 -3.50 -6.85 -7.92
N LEU A 210 -2.25 -6.71 -8.34
CA LEU A 210 -1.77 -5.53 -9.09
C LEU A 210 -2.64 -5.15 -10.30
N PRO A 211 -3.17 -6.09 -11.12
CA PRO A 211 -4.06 -5.75 -12.21
C PRO A 211 -5.39 -5.16 -11.73
N LEU A 212 -5.93 -5.62 -10.59
CA LEU A 212 -7.14 -5.05 -10.01
C LEU A 212 -6.90 -3.64 -9.45
N VAL A 213 -5.69 -3.38 -8.95
CA VAL A 213 -5.27 -2.03 -8.55
C VAL A 213 -5.20 -1.13 -9.78
N ALA A 214 -4.51 -1.55 -10.85
CA ALA A 214 -4.44 -0.79 -12.09
C ALA A 214 -5.83 -0.53 -12.70
N LEU A 215 -6.76 -1.49 -12.58
CA LEU A 215 -8.15 -1.34 -13.03
C LEU A 215 -8.88 -0.21 -12.30
N VAL A 216 -8.80 -0.20 -10.96
CA VAL A 216 -9.40 0.85 -10.13
C VAL A 216 -8.75 2.20 -10.43
N GLU A 217 -7.43 2.24 -10.55
CA GLU A 217 -6.67 3.48 -10.77
C GLU A 217 -6.86 4.06 -12.18
N SER A 218 -7.34 3.23 -13.12
CA SER A 218 -7.70 3.63 -14.48
C SER A 218 -9.20 3.96 -14.62
N TYR A 219 -9.98 3.85 -13.53
CA TYR A 219 -11.41 4.12 -13.55
C TYR A 219 -11.70 5.57 -13.93
N ASN A 220 -12.60 5.75 -14.89
CA ASN A 220 -13.06 7.06 -15.31
C ASN A 220 -14.59 7.04 -15.40
N PRO A 221 -15.32 7.71 -14.47
CA PRO A 221 -16.79 7.67 -14.43
C PRO A 221 -17.46 8.32 -15.65
N THR A 222 -16.72 9.05 -16.48
CA THR A 222 -17.26 9.64 -17.72
C THR A 222 -17.39 8.63 -18.86
N GLN A 223 -16.76 7.44 -18.74
CA GLN A 223 -16.84 6.40 -19.75
C GLN A 223 -18.13 5.58 -19.60
N LEU A 224 -18.83 5.34 -20.71
CA LEU A 224 -20.06 4.55 -20.71
C LEU A 224 -19.79 3.11 -20.24
N LEU A 225 -20.64 2.61 -19.35
CA LEU A 225 -20.60 1.24 -18.81
C LEU A 225 -19.29 0.87 -18.10
N VAL A 226 -18.50 1.86 -17.65
CA VAL A 226 -17.23 1.61 -16.97
C VAL A 226 -17.37 0.69 -15.74
N ASP A 227 -18.48 0.76 -15.02
CA ASP A 227 -18.79 -0.10 -13.88
C ASP A 227 -18.94 -1.58 -14.26
N ARG A 228 -19.38 -1.88 -15.50
CA ARG A 228 -19.49 -3.25 -16.01
C ARG A 228 -18.15 -3.86 -16.39
N THR A 229 -17.06 -3.11 -16.29
CA THR A 229 -15.72 -3.64 -16.60
C THR A 229 -15.41 -4.87 -15.77
N TRP A 230 -15.70 -4.86 -14.46
CA TRP A 230 -15.44 -5.99 -13.57
C TRP A 230 -16.26 -7.26 -13.89
N GLU A 231 -17.38 -7.12 -14.59
CA GLU A 231 -18.19 -8.27 -15.01
C GLU A 231 -17.56 -9.03 -16.19
N GLN A 232 -16.60 -8.43 -16.90
CA GLN A 232 -15.92 -9.08 -18.01
C GLN A 232 -15.18 -10.35 -17.55
N PRO A 233 -15.16 -11.43 -18.35
CA PRO A 233 -14.61 -12.72 -17.95
C PRO A 233 -13.18 -12.67 -17.40
N GLN A 234 -12.32 -11.81 -17.97
CA GLN A 234 -10.93 -11.66 -17.54
C GLN A 234 -10.77 -11.10 -16.12
N TRP A 235 -11.58 -10.11 -15.73
CA TRP A 235 -11.50 -9.49 -14.41
C TRP A 235 -12.16 -10.34 -13.35
N ARG A 236 -13.29 -10.96 -13.70
CA ARG A 236 -13.97 -11.94 -12.87
C ARG A 236 -13.08 -13.15 -12.57
N SER A 237 -12.44 -13.73 -13.59
CA SER A 237 -11.52 -14.87 -13.40
C SER A 237 -10.28 -14.48 -12.59
N THR A 238 -9.73 -13.28 -12.82
CA THR A 238 -8.61 -12.75 -12.02
C THR A 238 -8.99 -12.63 -10.54
N ALA A 239 -10.12 -12.01 -10.22
CA ALA A 239 -10.57 -11.85 -8.84
C ALA A 239 -10.85 -13.21 -8.16
N LEU A 240 -11.51 -14.14 -8.86
CA LEU A 240 -11.78 -15.48 -8.35
C LEU A 240 -10.49 -16.30 -8.12
N ALA A 241 -9.50 -16.20 -9.02
CA ALA A 241 -8.22 -16.86 -8.84
C ALA A 241 -7.48 -16.33 -7.61
N ILE A 242 -7.53 -15.02 -7.36
CA ILE A 242 -6.91 -14.43 -6.16
C ILE A 242 -7.65 -14.86 -4.90
N TYR A 243 -8.99 -14.87 -4.93
CA TYR A 243 -9.82 -15.40 -3.85
C TYR A 243 -9.43 -16.86 -3.51
N GLN A 244 -9.28 -17.72 -4.52
CA GLN A 244 -8.97 -19.13 -4.31
C GLN A 244 -7.53 -19.37 -3.81
N ASN A 245 -6.55 -18.61 -4.32
CA ASN A 245 -5.15 -18.91 -4.09
C ASN A 245 -4.49 -18.06 -3.00
N TRP A 246 -4.91 -16.81 -2.78
CA TRP A 246 -4.28 -15.90 -1.82
C TRP A 246 -5.09 -15.72 -0.53
N LEU A 247 -6.44 -15.68 -0.58
CA LEU A 247 -7.25 -15.50 0.64
C LEU A 247 -6.92 -16.53 1.74
N PRO A 248 -6.68 -17.83 1.45
CA PRO A 248 -6.32 -18.80 2.49
C PRO A 248 -5.02 -18.44 3.23
N GLU A 249 -4.08 -17.76 2.57
CA GLU A 249 -2.80 -17.38 3.18
C GLU A 249 -2.96 -16.25 4.21
N VAL A 250 -4.03 -15.46 4.11
CA VAL A 250 -4.26 -14.28 4.97
C VAL A 250 -4.25 -14.63 6.46
N THR A 251 -4.69 -15.83 6.84
CA THR A 251 -4.66 -16.26 8.24
C THR A 251 -3.25 -16.44 8.82
N GLY A 252 -2.23 -16.55 7.97
CA GLY A 252 -0.82 -16.63 8.37
C GLY A 252 -0.14 -15.27 8.54
N TYR A 253 -0.82 -14.16 8.23
CA TYR A 253 -0.22 -12.83 8.29
C TYR A 253 -0.12 -12.35 9.75
N ARG A 254 0.89 -11.53 10.02
CA ARG A 254 1.10 -10.88 11.33
C ARG A 254 0.08 -9.78 11.64
N PHE A 255 -0.60 -9.29 10.61
CA PHE A 255 -1.65 -8.29 10.65
C PHE A 255 -2.59 -8.48 9.47
N THR A 256 -3.82 -8.03 9.59
CA THR A 256 -4.84 -8.07 8.54
C THR A 256 -4.42 -7.14 7.39
N PRO A 257 -4.25 -7.64 6.15
CA PRO A 257 -3.87 -6.83 4.99
C PRO A 257 -5.09 -6.10 4.41
N VAL A 258 -5.64 -5.16 5.18
CA VAL A 258 -6.93 -4.49 4.91
C VAL A 258 -7.00 -3.89 3.51
N LEU A 259 -5.93 -3.22 3.05
CA LEU A 259 -5.90 -2.60 1.73
C LEU A 259 -6.06 -3.63 0.61
N ASP A 260 -5.35 -4.76 0.70
CA ASP A 260 -5.40 -5.83 -0.30
C ASP A 260 -6.77 -6.52 -0.31
N LEU A 261 -7.29 -6.80 0.88
CA LEU A 261 -8.62 -7.37 1.06
C LEU A 261 -9.70 -6.45 0.50
N ALA A 262 -9.57 -5.13 0.67
CA ALA A 262 -10.53 -4.19 0.10
C ALA A 262 -10.50 -4.14 -1.42
N TYR A 263 -9.31 -4.20 -2.06
CA TYR A 263 -9.21 -4.32 -3.52
C TYR A 263 -9.86 -5.62 -4.03
N LEU A 264 -9.63 -6.74 -3.34
CA LEU A 264 -10.24 -8.02 -3.70
C LEU A 264 -11.76 -8.02 -3.49
N ALA A 265 -12.23 -7.54 -2.34
CA ALA A 265 -13.64 -7.46 -1.99
C ALA A 265 -14.40 -6.57 -2.98
N HIS A 266 -13.83 -5.40 -3.28
CA HIS A 266 -14.40 -4.50 -4.29
C HIS A 266 -14.50 -5.17 -5.66
N ALA A 267 -13.44 -5.82 -6.13
CA ALA A 267 -13.46 -6.47 -7.43
C ALA A 267 -14.50 -7.60 -7.51
N LEU A 268 -14.62 -8.42 -6.46
CA LEU A 268 -15.63 -9.49 -6.38
C LEU A 268 -17.05 -8.93 -6.30
N PHE A 269 -17.26 -7.86 -5.52
CA PHE A 269 -18.54 -7.18 -5.42
C PHE A 269 -18.97 -6.61 -6.77
N MET A 270 -18.09 -5.85 -7.45
CA MET A 270 -18.35 -5.30 -8.78
C MET A 270 -18.54 -6.40 -9.84
N ALA A 271 -17.91 -7.56 -9.68
CA ALA A 271 -18.07 -8.73 -10.55
C ALA A 271 -19.30 -9.61 -10.22
N GLN A 272 -20.22 -9.15 -9.35
CA GLN A 272 -21.43 -9.88 -8.93
C GLN A 272 -21.08 -11.27 -8.35
N ARG A 273 -20.07 -11.32 -7.49
CA ARG A 273 -19.59 -12.51 -6.76
C ARG A 273 -19.74 -12.30 -5.26
N GLU A 274 -20.99 -12.14 -4.83
CA GLU A 274 -21.35 -11.78 -3.45
C GLU A 274 -20.91 -12.84 -2.44
N PHE A 275 -20.97 -14.12 -2.78
CA PHE A 275 -20.54 -15.20 -1.88
C PHE A 275 -19.04 -15.09 -1.55
N GLU A 276 -18.21 -14.90 -2.58
CA GLU A 276 -16.77 -14.73 -2.43
C GLU A 276 -16.43 -13.37 -1.80
N ALA A 277 -17.11 -12.30 -2.22
CA ALA A 277 -16.94 -10.96 -1.64
C ALA A 277 -17.26 -10.97 -0.14
N ARG A 278 -18.30 -11.67 0.29
CA ARG A 278 -18.67 -11.85 1.70
C ARG A 278 -17.53 -12.46 2.50
N ALA A 279 -16.91 -13.53 2.00
CA ALA A 279 -15.80 -14.19 2.68
C ALA A 279 -14.59 -13.24 2.85
N VAL A 280 -14.27 -12.43 1.83
CA VAL A 280 -13.18 -11.44 1.90
C VAL A 280 -13.52 -10.31 2.88
N LEU A 281 -14.76 -9.79 2.86
CA LEU A 281 -15.22 -8.76 3.79
C LEU A 281 -15.26 -9.25 5.24
N MET A 282 -15.52 -10.55 5.46
CA MET A 282 -15.41 -11.18 6.77
C MET A 282 -13.95 -11.30 7.22
N ALA A 283 -13.03 -11.68 6.32
CA ALA A 283 -11.60 -11.72 6.62
C ALA A 283 -11.02 -10.34 6.95
N MET A 284 -11.57 -9.28 6.36
CA MET A 284 -11.24 -7.90 6.69
C MET A 284 -11.77 -7.46 8.07
N GLY A 285 -12.76 -8.17 8.62
CA GLY A 285 -13.33 -7.89 9.93
C GLY A 285 -13.99 -6.50 10.01
N PRO A 286 -13.78 -5.73 11.11
CA PRO A 286 -14.29 -4.38 11.28
C PRO A 286 -13.40 -3.31 10.62
N TYR A 287 -12.24 -3.68 10.10
CA TYR A 287 -11.27 -2.74 9.56
C TYR A 287 -11.69 -2.22 8.19
N ALA A 288 -11.43 -0.95 7.92
CA ALA A 288 -11.76 -0.30 6.66
C ALA A 288 -10.57 0.48 6.11
N CYS A 289 -10.54 0.62 4.80
CA CYS A 289 -9.61 1.50 4.09
C CYS A 289 -10.34 2.28 3.01
N ARG A 290 -9.84 3.48 2.68
CA ARG A 290 -10.51 4.39 1.75
C ARG A 290 -10.48 3.86 0.31
N MET A 291 -9.31 3.46 -0.16
CA MET A 291 -9.17 2.79 -1.45
C MET A 291 -9.63 1.34 -1.34
N PRO A 292 -10.24 0.76 -2.38
CA PRO A 292 -10.58 1.38 -3.67
C PRO A 292 -11.86 2.23 -3.65
N TRP A 293 -12.65 2.14 -2.57
CA TRP A 293 -14.00 2.69 -2.48
C TRP A 293 -14.10 4.20 -2.79
N SER A 294 -13.10 4.99 -2.40
CA SER A 294 -13.05 6.45 -2.66
C SER A 294 -13.07 6.83 -4.14
N VAL A 295 -12.74 5.91 -5.04
CA VAL A 295 -12.80 6.14 -6.48
C VAL A 295 -14.25 6.13 -7.00
N PHE A 296 -15.17 5.49 -6.26
CA PHE A 296 -16.56 5.25 -6.66
C PHE A 296 -17.57 6.06 -5.85
N GLY A 297 -17.12 6.89 -4.91
CA GLY A 297 -17.96 7.72 -4.03
C GLY A 297 -17.41 7.77 -2.60
N GLU A 298 -18.25 8.16 -1.65
CA GLU A 298 -17.86 8.21 -0.23
C GLU A 298 -17.50 6.80 0.30
N PRO A 299 -16.27 6.57 0.79
CA PRO A 299 -15.78 5.21 1.11
C PRO A 299 -16.65 4.43 2.08
N GLU A 300 -17.17 5.08 3.11
CA GLU A 300 -18.00 4.45 4.14
C GLU A 300 -19.34 3.98 3.55
N GLU A 301 -19.95 4.80 2.70
CA GLU A 301 -21.21 4.46 2.03
C GLU A 301 -21.01 3.29 1.06
N GLN A 302 -19.94 3.34 0.26
CA GLN A 302 -19.61 2.31 -0.72
C GLN A 302 -19.29 0.96 -0.04
N LEU A 303 -18.49 0.97 1.03
CA LEU A 303 -18.20 -0.24 1.82
C LEU A 303 -19.47 -0.79 2.48
N SER A 304 -20.31 0.09 3.03
CA SER A 304 -21.59 -0.32 3.64
C SER A 304 -22.55 -0.90 2.61
N ARG A 305 -22.60 -0.36 1.40
CA ARG A 305 -23.36 -0.92 0.29
C ARG A 305 -22.90 -2.34 -0.03
N ALA A 306 -21.59 -2.55 -0.18
CA ALA A 306 -21.03 -3.87 -0.48
C ALA A 306 -21.31 -4.88 0.65
N ARG A 307 -21.10 -4.49 1.91
CA ARG A 307 -21.38 -5.34 3.08
C ARG A 307 -22.85 -5.71 3.20
N ARG A 308 -23.76 -4.75 3.00
CA ARG A 308 -25.21 -4.99 3.03
C ARG A 308 -25.65 -5.97 1.95
N ALA A 309 -25.16 -5.80 0.71
CA ALA A 309 -25.42 -6.74 -0.37
C ALA A 309 -24.91 -8.15 -0.06
N CYS A 310 -23.78 -8.25 0.65
CA CYS A 310 -23.20 -9.52 1.10
C CYS A 310 -23.83 -10.08 2.40
N GLY A 311 -24.92 -9.48 2.91
CA GLY A 311 -25.57 -9.93 4.15
C GLY A 311 -24.70 -9.79 5.40
N LEU A 312 -23.83 -8.77 5.44
CA LEU A 312 -22.97 -8.44 6.58
C LEU A 312 -23.47 -7.18 7.31
N PRO A 313 -23.21 -7.07 8.63
CA PRO A 313 -23.58 -5.88 9.39
C PRO A 313 -22.81 -4.64 8.92
N VAL A 314 -23.44 -3.47 9.06
CA VAL A 314 -22.95 -2.14 8.68
C VAL A 314 -23.23 -1.12 9.80
N PRO A 315 -22.46 -0.01 9.89
CA PRO A 315 -22.72 1.03 10.88
C PRO A 315 -24.15 1.56 10.79
N GLY A 316 -24.79 1.79 11.93
CA GLY A 316 -26.12 2.40 12.00
C GLY A 316 -27.31 1.54 11.52
N ALA A 317 -27.09 0.28 11.11
CA ALA A 317 -28.19 -0.67 10.90
C ALA A 317 -28.55 -1.32 12.23
N GLY A 318 -29.52 -0.74 12.93
CA GLY A 318 -30.24 -1.37 14.05
C GLY A 318 -31.30 -2.34 13.56
#